data_AF-A0A957FNY5-F1
#
_entry.id   AF-A0A957FNY5-F1
#
_cell.length_a   1.000
_cell.length_b   1.000
_cell.length_c   1.000
_cell.angle_alpha   90.00
_cell.angle_beta   90.00
_cell.angle_gamma   90.00
#
_symmetry.space_group_name_H-M   'P 1'
#
loop_
_entity.id
_entity.type
_entity.pdbx_description
1 polymer ?
#
loop_
_entity_poly.entity_id
_entity_poly.type
_entity_poly.pdbx_seq_one_letter_code
_entity_poly.pdbx_strand_id
1 'polypeptide(L)'
;AYFGMAHPEQYGVKYRPLPGYLRFTTGAEVSAFNPYTPAPGWYAISATSLRLGTLEPQTAHFYDYFAAREPDARAGYSLYLYEVVDERDTRPWVVRDTAVGLLTPQELGISPETRTAAKWVTGASDIIPAGEPFTADDAPLNANFGDQLTLLGVGDLPEQTVAPGVLALTLYWQVGSQPINNAFPARDVPLRAFVHLTGEEVWQVLAQYDGWDTAVRGLEQGDIIVHPVQIWVGEQVAPGTYPLLVGLYQPATGERLRPTTTTDFVPLGTVQVVAP
;
A
#
# COMPACT_ATOMS: atom_id res chain seq x y z
N ALA A 1 13.53 -3.19 12.64
CA ALA A 1 12.91 -2.57 13.82
C ALA A 1 14.01 -1.93 14.67
N TYR A 2 13.78 -0.76 15.26
CA TYR A 2 14.77 -0.16 16.16
C TYR A 2 14.07 0.52 17.33
N PHE A 3 14.79 0.61 18.44
CA PHE A 3 14.32 1.27 19.66
C PHE A 3 15.18 2.52 19.87
N GLY A 4 14.73 3.64 19.33
CA GLY A 4 15.51 4.88 19.32
C GLY A 4 14.83 5.99 18.52
N MET A 5 15.41 7.20 18.57
CA MET A 5 14.86 8.38 17.90
C MET A 5 15.49 8.68 16.54
N ALA A 6 16.66 8.09 16.25
CA ALA A 6 17.39 8.30 15.01
C ALA A 6 16.68 7.63 13.82
N HIS A 7 16.48 8.38 12.74
CA HIS A 7 15.87 7.92 11.50
C HIS A 7 16.95 7.36 10.58
N PRO A 8 16.99 6.06 10.26
CA PRO A 8 18.01 5.48 9.39
C PRO A 8 18.13 6.22 8.05
N GLU A 9 17.03 6.72 7.51
CA GLU A 9 16.98 7.46 6.26
C GLU A 9 17.79 8.77 6.29
N GLN A 10 17.97 9.39 7.45
CA GLN A 10 18.82 10.59 7.60
C GLN A 10 20.31 10.29 7.38
N TYR A 11 20.69 9.02 7.49
CA TYR A 11 22.05 8.54 7.29
C TYR A 11 22.22 7.82 5.93
N GLY A 12 21.24 7.96 5.02
CA GLY A 12 21.27 7.33 3.70
C GLY A 12 20.92 5.85 3.69
N VAL A 13 20.42 5.29 4.81
CA VAL A 13 19.99 3.89 4.88
C VAL A 13 18.60 3.77 4.26
N LYS A 14 18.50 3.01 3.17
CA LYS A 14 17.21 2.61 2.58
C LYS A 14 16.69 1.39 3.33
N TYR A 15 15.46 1.44 3.82
CA TYR A 15 14.87 0.34 4.58
C TYR A 15 13.36 0.31 4.47
N ARG A 16 12.78 -0.87 4.70
CA ARG A 16 11.35 -1.02 4.99
C ARG A 16 11.21 -1.14 6.52
N PRO A 17 10.44 -0.28 7.20
CA PRO A 17 10.28 -0.36 8.63
C PRO A 17 9.65 -1.71 9.02
N LEU A 18 9.97 -2.23 10.19
CA LEU A 18 9.22 -3.33 10.80
C LEU A 18 8.38 -2.74 11.94
N PRO A 19 7.29 -3.40 12.37
CA PRO A 19 6.47 -2.93 13.49
C PRO A 19 7.30 -2.55 14.71
N GLY A 20 7.22 -1.31 15.19
CA GLY A 20 8.12 -0.80 16.22
C GLY A 20 7.39 -0.04 17.31
N TYR A 21 8.01 0.05 18.48
CA TYR A 21 7.59 0.99 19.52
C TYR A 21 7.98 2.43 19.14
N LEU A 22 7.20 3.43 19.62
CA LEU A 22 7.23 4.86 19.26
C LEU A 22 6.93 5.19 17.79
N ARG A 23 7.32 4.32 16.86
CA ARG A 23 7.18 4.49 15.41
C ARG A 23 6.75 3.17 14.81
N PHE A 24 5.83 3.21 13.84
CA PHE A 24 5.33 2.01 13.17
C PHE A 24 4.56 1.08 14.12
N THR A 25 3.71 1.65 14.98
CA THR A 25 2.83 0.90 15.88
C THR A 25 1.53 0.49 15.20
N THR A 26 1.08 1.25 14.18
CA THR A 26 -0.19 1.04 13.47
C THR A 26 -0.06 1.36 11.98
N GLY A 27 -1.12 1.08 11.22
CA GLY A 27 -1.23 1.38 9.79
C GLY A 27 -1.00 0.16 8.89
N ALA A 28 -1.32 0.30 7.61
CA ALA A 28 -1.32 -0.80 6.65
C ALA A 28 0.00 -1.58 6.61
N GLU A 29 1.14 -0.88 6.55
CA GLU A 29 2.47 -1.51 6.49
C GLU A 29 2.84 -2.33 7.73
N VAL A 30 2.26 -1.97 8.88
CA VAL A 30 2.42 -2.67 10.16
C VAL A 30 1.49 -3.86 10.19
N SER A 31 0.22 -3.65 9.84
CA SER A 31 -0.79 -4.70 9.74
C SER A 31 -0.40 -5.80 8.75
N ALA A 32 0.32 -5.48 7.68
CA ALA A 32 0.77 -6.42 6.66
C ALA A 32 1.97 -7.29 7.08
N PHE A 33 2.61 -7.02 8.23
CA PHE A 33 3.80 -7.76 8.62
C PHE A 33 3.43 -9.20 9.02
N ASN A 34 3.99 -10.17 8.29
CA ASN A 34 3.89 -11.60 8.61
C ASN A 34 5.06 -12.01 9.53
N PRO A 35 4.81 -12.28 10.84
CA PRO A 35 5.87 -12.64 11.77
C PRO A 35 6.27 -14.12 11.69
N TYR A 36 5.49 -14.97 11.02
CA TYR A 36 5.68 -16.42 11.00
C TYR A 36 6.56 -16.89 9.85
N THR A 37 6.40 -16.29 8.67
CA THR A 37 7.17 -16.59 7.46
C THR A 37 7.62 -15.29 6.77
N PRO A 38 8.49 -14.50 7.44
CA PRO A 38 8.98 -13.23 6.89
C PRO A 38 9.57 -13.44 5.49
N ALA A 39 9.44 -12.43 4.63
CA ALA A 39 10.01 -12.47 3.29
C ALA A 39 11.53 -12.66 3.34
N PRO A 40 12.13 -13.39 2.37
CA PRO A 40 13.58 -13.46 2.27
C PRO A 40 14.24 -12.07 2.20
N GLY A 41 15.40 -11.94 2.83
CA GLY A 41 16.17 -10.70 2.87
C GLY A 41 16.81 -10.42 4.22
N TRP A 42 17.44 -9.25 4.32
CA TRP A 42 18.15 -8.80 5.51
C TRP A 42 17.24 -8.01 6.46
N TYR A 43 17.27 -8.39 7.73
CA TYR A 43 16.51 -7.77 8.81
C TYR A 43 17.45 -7.22 9.87
N ALA A 44 17.33 -5.94 10.18
CA ALA A 44 17.99 -5.31 11.32
C ALA A 44 16.96 -5.08 12.44
N ILE A 45 17.18 -5.69 13.60
CA ILE A 45 16.25 -5.65 14.74
C ILE A 45 17.06 -5.29 15.99
N SER A 46 16.63 -4.27 16.73
CA SER A 46 17.30 -3.93 17.99
C SER A 46 17.04 -4.99 19.07
N ALA A 47 17.99 -5.21 19.96
CA ALA A 47 17.85 -6.16 21.06
C ALA A 47 16.60 -5.91 21.92
N THR A 48 16.22 -4.63 22.07
CA THR A 48 14.99 -4.23 22.78
C THR A 48 13.74 -4.57 21.98
N SER A 49 13.67 -4.20 20.69
CA SER A 49 12.52 -4.52 19.83
C SER A 49 12.32 -6.02 19.69
N LEU A 50 13.41 -6.79 19.58
CA LEU A 50 13.37 -8.25 19.50
C LEU A 50 12.60 -8.89 20.66
N ARG A 51 12.71 -8.32 21.87
CA ARG A 51 12.07 -8.85 23.08
C ARG A 51 10.67 -8.27 23.32
N LEU A 52 10.42 -7.05 22.88
CA LEU A 52 9.27 -6.26 23.31
C LEU A 52 8.22 -6.04 22.20
N GLY A 53 8.50 -6.39 20.94
CA GLY A 53 7.60 -6.11 19.83
C GLY A 53 7.33 -4.61 19.69
N THR A 54 6.05 -4.22 19.70
CA THR A 54 5.61 -2.81 19.74
C THR A 54 5.25 -2.31 21.15
N LEU A 55 5.57 -3.07 22.20
CA LEU A 55 5.12 -2.91 23.60
C LEU A 55 3.63 -3.19 23.86
N GLU A 56 2.91 -3.69 22.87
CA GLU A 56 1.55 -4.18 23.03
C GLU A 56 1.55 -5.70 23.26
N PRO A 57 0.76 -6.24 24.21
CA PRO A 57 0.75 -7.68 24.52
C PRO A 57 0.56 -8.58 23.29
N GLN A 58 -0.34 -8.17 22.38
CA GLN A 58 -0.66 -8.88 21.14
C GLN A 58 0.43 -8.80 20.06
N THR A 59 1.54 -8.11 20.30
CA THR A 59 2.67 -7.98 19.35
C THR A 59 3.97 -8.54 19.91
N ALA A 60 3.96 -9.06 21.14
CA ALA A 60 5.16 -9.56 21.79
C ALA A 60 5.83 -10.69 20.98
N HIS A 61 5.03 -11.47 20.24
CA HIS A 61 5.48 -12.59 19.40
C HIS A 61 5.96 -12.18 18.00
N PHE A 62 5.85 -10.90 17.61
CA PHE A 62 6.13 -10.47 16.23
C PHE A 62 7.55 -10.82 15.76
N TYR A 63 8.48 -10.97 16.69
CA TYR A 63 9.88 -11.26 16.37
C TYR A 63 10.34 -12.65 16.83
N ASP A 64 9.42 -13.55 17.19
CA ASP A 64 9.74 -14.91 17.65
C ASP A 64 10.54 -15.70 16.61
N TYR A 65 10.22 -15.54 15.32
CA TYR A 65 11.00 -16.13 14.23
C TYR A 65 12.49 -15.79 14.32
N PHE A 66 12.82 -14.55 14.67
CA PHE A 66 14.19 -14.07 14.81
C PHE A 66 14.78 -14.41 16.18
N ALA A 67 13.98 -14.33 17.24
CA ALA A 67 14.41 -14.61 18.61
C ALA A 67 14.77 -16.09 18.84
N ALA A 68 14.18 -16.99 18.05
CA ALA A 68 14.49 -18.42 18.07
C ALA A 68 15.83 -18.79 17.40
N ARG A 69 16.56 -17.81 16.84
CA ARG A 69 17.81 -18.02 16.09
C ARG A 69 18.93 -17.14 16.64
N GLU A 70 20.18 -17.59 16.46
CA GLU A 70 21.33 -16.70 16.62
C GLU A 70 21.37 -15.69 15.46
N PRO A 71 21.75 -14.43 15.73
CA PRO A 71 21.89 -13.44 14.67
C PRO A 71 23.12 -13.70 13.81
N ASP A 72 22.97 -13.55 12.50
CA ASP A 72 24.05 -13.76 11.52
C ASP A 72 25.15 -12.69 11.64
N ALA A 73 24.78 -11.48 12.06
CA ALA A 73 25.74 -10.42 12.38
C ALA A 73 25.20 -9.42 13.41
N ARG A 74 26.04 -8.49 13.85
CA ARG A 74 25.66 -7.40 14.77
C ARG A 74 26.23 -6.07 14.30
N ALA A 75 25.42 -5.01 14.39
CA ALA A 75 25.87 -3.64 14.21
C ALA A 75 26.00 -2.97 15.59
N GLY A 76 27.23 -2.86 16.09
CA GLY A 76 27.48 -2.45 17.46
C GLY A 76 26.92 -3.46 18.47
N TYR A 77 26.42 -2.96 19.61
CA TYR A 77 25.93 -3.80 20.71
C TYR A 77 24.41 -3.98 20.76
N SER A 78 23.66 -3.20 19.97
CA SER A 78 22.21 -3.06 20.14
C SER A 78 21.38 -3.47 18.92
N LEU A 79 22.00 -3.70 17.76
CA LEU A 79 21.32 -4.13 16.54
C LEU A 79 21.81 -5.52 16.11
N TYR A 80 20.87 -6.42 15.94
CA TYR A 80 21.09 -7.77 15.44
C TYR A 80 20.64 -7.83 13.98
N LEU A 81 21.45 -8.48 13.17
CA LEU A 81 21.23 -8.66 11.73
C LEU A 81 20.91 -10.11 11.48
N TYR A 82 19.83 -10.34 10.74
CA TYR A 82 19.36 -11.67 10.37
C TYR A 82 19.20 -11.74 8.86
N GLU A 83 19.76 -12.78 8.26
CA GLU A 83 19.47 -13.17 6.89
C GLU A 83 18.34 -14.21 6.90
N VAL A 84 17.22 -13.84 6.29
CA VAL A 84 16.12 -14.74 6.04
C VAL A 84 16.32 -15.36 4.66
N VAL A 85 16.60 -16.65 4.65
CA VAL A 85 16.58 -17.49 3.46
C VAL A 85 15.43 -18.47 3.63
N ASP A 86 14.53 -18.50 2.65
CA ASP A 86 13.38 -19.41 2.64
C ASP A 86 13.08 -19.78 1.19
N GLU A 87 13.45 -21.01 0.82
CA GLU A 87 13.35 -21.54 -0.54
C GLU A 87 12.01 -22.25 -0.82
N ARG A 88 11.11 -22.28 0.17
CA ARG A 88 9.80 -22.89 0.02
C ARG A 88 8.95 -22.15 -1.00
N ASP A 89 8.06 -22.89 -1.65
CA ASP A 89 7.05 -22.30 -2.52
C ASP A 89 6.24 -21.26 -1.75
N THR A 90 6.00 -20.13 -2.40
CA THR A 90 5.26 -19.02 -1.81
C THR A 90 3.84 -19.01 -2.37
N ARG A 91 2.85 -19.01 -1.48
CA ARG A 91 1.44 -18.88 -1.85
C ARG A 91 0.92 -17.49 -1.46
N PRO A 92 0.23 -16.77 -2.36
CA PRO A 92 -0.40 -15.51 -2.01
C PRO A 92 -1.56 -15.74 -1.03
N TRP A 93 -1.71 -14.85 -0.06
CA TRP A 93 -2.81 -14.89 0.90
C TRP A 93 -3.28 -13.48 1.23
N VAL A 94 -4.51 -13.14 0.83
CA VAL A 94 -5.05 -11.81 1.04
C VAL A 94 -5.74 -11.74 2.40
N VAL A 95 -5.32 -10.79 3.24
CA VAL A 95 -5.83 -10.56 4.59
C VAL A 95 -6.55 -9.22 4.62
N ARG A 96 -7.76 -9.20 5.18
CA ARG A 96 -8.63 -8.02 5.23
C ARG A 96 -8.82 -7.53 6.66
N ASP A 97 -8.59 -6.24 6.88
CA ASP A 97 -8.88 -5.46 8.10
C ASP A 97 -8.17 -5.91 9.40
N THR A 98 -7.72 -7.16 9.47
CA THR A 98 -7.03 -7.76 10.60
C THR A 98 -5.54 -7.73 10.34
N ALA A 99 -4.73 -7.32 11.32
CA ALA A 99 -3.28 -7.41 11.19
C ALA A 99 -2.86 -8.87 11.03
N VAL A 100 -1.99 -9.16 10.05
CA VAL A 100 -1.48 -10.49 9.71
C VAL A 100 -0.88 -11.18 10.93
N GLY A 101 -0.14 -10.44 11.77
CA GLY A 101 0.44 -10.95 13.00
C GLY A 101 -0.56 -11.33 14.10
N LEU A 102 -1.85 -11.02 13.95
CA LEU A 102 -2.90 -11.44 14.89
C LEU A 102 -3.62 -12.73 14.45
N LEU A 103 -3.36 -13.19 13.23
CA LEU A 103 -3.87 -14.46 12.72
C LEU A 103 -2.93 -15.60 13.12
N THR A 104 -3.48 -16.79 13.33
CA THR A 104 -2.68 -18.00 13.53
C THR A 104 -2.01 -18.44 12.22
N PRO A 105 -0.90 -19.21 12.29
CA PRO A 105 -0.29 -19.78 11.09
C PRO A 105 -1.25 -20.60 10.22
N GLN A 106 -2.20 -21.30 10.86
CA GLN A 106 -3.23 -22.09 10.16
C GLN A 106 -4.21 -21.19 9.38
N GLU A 107 -4.65 -20.07 9.96
CA GLU A 107 -5.52 -19.08 9.28
C GLU A 107 -4.81 -18.38 8.11
N LEU A 108 -3.47 -18.37 8.11
CA LEU A 108 -2.64 -17.88 7.01
C LEU A 108 -2.28 -18.97 5.98
N GLY A 109 -2.79 -20.19 6.14
CA GLY A 109 -2.49 -21.31 5.25
C GLY A 109 -1.02 -21.74 5.25
N ILE A 110 -0.26 -21.40 6.30
CA ILE A 110 1.17 -21.74 6.41
C ILE A 110 1.30 -23.24 6.66
N SER A 111 2.21 -23.89 5.92
CA SER A 111 2.54 -25.30 6.07
C SER A 111 4.05 -25.50 6.19
N PRO A 112 4.52 -26.73 6.51
CA PRO A 112 5.96 -27.03 6.46
C PRO A 112 6.58 -26.80 5.08
N GLU A 113 5.83 -27.04 4.00
CA GLU A 113 6.33 -27.01 2.62
C GLU A 113 6.06 -25.68 1.90
N THR A 114 5.14 -24.86 2.41
CA THR A 114 4.68 -23.63 1.74
C THR A 114 4.72 -22.45 2.68
N ARG A 115 5.35 -21.35 2.23
CA ARG A 115 5.31 -20.06 2.93
C ARG A 115 4.18 -19.18 2.39
N THR A 116 3.77 -18.22 3.21
CA THR A 116 2.66 -17.31 2.87
C THR A 116 3.18 -15.92 2.51
N ALA A 117 2.94 -15.48 1.26
CA ALA A 117 3.00 -14.08 0.88
C ALA A 117 1.70 -13.39 1.31
N ALA A 118 1.70 -12.89 2.55
CA ALA A 118 0.56 -12.13 3.07
C ALA A 118 0.45 -10.78 2.35
N LYS A 119 -0.72 -10.53 1.76
CA LYS A 119 -1.08 -9.29 1.08
C LYS A 119 -2.21 -8.65 1.89
N TRP A 120 -2.07 -7.40 2.29
CA TRP A 120 -2.98 -6.80 3.26
C TRP A 120 -3.76 -5.63 2.67
N VAL A 121 -5.08 -5.61 2.94
CA VAL A 121 -6.01 -4.55 2.53
C VAL A 121 -6.99 -4.22 3.65
N THR A 122 -7.63 -3.07 3.56
CA THR A 122 -8.74 -2.67 4.43
C THR A 122 -9.88 -2.02 3.66
N GLY A 123 -11.05 -1.95 4.31
CA GLY A 123 -12.23 -1.33 3.74
C GLY A 123 -12.77 -2.13 2.57
N ALA A 124 -13.15 -1.44 1.49
CA ALA A 124 -13.68 -2.07 0.29
C ALA A 124 -12.59 -2.53 -0.69
N SER A 125 -11.31 -2.24 -0.43
CA SER A 125 -10.22 -2.60 -1.34
C SER A 125 -9.95 -4.11 -1.32
N ASP A 126 -9.44 -4.61 -2.45
CA ASP A 126 -9.05 -6.00 -2.62
C ASP A 126 -7.75 -6.12 -3.43
N ILE A 127 -7.15 -7.30 -3.41
CA ILE A 127 -6.03 -7.70 -4.24
C ILE A 127 -6.41 -9.00 -4.94
N ILE A 128 -6.24 -9.02 -6.25
CA ILE A 128 -6.25 -10.22 -7.07
C ILE A 128 -4.77 -10.60 -7.26
N PRO A 129 -4.30 -11.69 -6.63
CA PRO A 129 -2.90 -12.10 -6.74
C PRO A 129 -2.45 -12.33 -8.18
N ALA A 130 -1.17 -12.09 -8.44
CA ALA A 130 -0.58 -12.35 -9.76
C ALA A 130 -0.90 -13.78 -10.27
N GLY A 131 -1.35 -13.87 -11.52
CA GLY A 131 -1.71 -15.14 -12.17
C GLY A 131 -3.16 -15.58 -11.98
N GLU A 132 -3.91 -14.95 -11.07
CA GLU A 132 -5.36 -15.13 -10.99
C GLU A 132 -6.06 -14.40 -12.15
N PRO A 133 -7.20 -14.90 -12.65
CA PRO A 133 -7.95 -14.25 -13.72
C PRO A 133 -8.42 -12.84 -13.34
N PHE A 134 -8.22 -11.88 -14.24
CA PHE A 134 -8.74 -10.52 -14.14
C PHE A 134 -9.26 -10.06 -15.50
N THR A 135 -10.39 -9.36 -15.50
CA THR A 135 -10.92 -8.64 -16.66
C THR A 135 -11.39 -7.29 -16.16
N ALA A 136 -10.90 -6.21 -16.75
CA ALA A 136 -11.43 -4.87 -16.47
C ALA A 136 -12.75 -4.69 -17.25
N ASP A 137 -13.74 -4.05 -16.62
CA ASP A 137 -15.08 -3.87 -17.19
C ASP A 137 -15.11 -2.89 -18.38
N ASP A 138 -14.14 -1.96 -18.44
CA ASP A 138 -14.04 -0.89 -19.45
C ASP A 138 -12.74 -0.96 -20.28
N ALA A 139 -12.66 -0.12 -21.33
CA ALA A 139 -11.49 -0.02 -22.21
C ALA A 139 -10.19 0.24 -21.42
N PRO A 140 -9.09 -0.48 -21.70
CA PRO A 140 -7.92 -0.44 -20.85
C PRO A 140 -7.15 0.88 -21.00
N LEU A 141 -6.91 1.56 -19.88
CA LEU A 141 -6.10 2.80 -19.81
C LEU A 141 -4.61 2.51 -19.97
N ASN A 142 -4.11 1.43 -19.35
CA ASN A 142 -2.71 1.00 -19.35
C ASN A 142 -1.69 2.11 -19.06
N ALA A 143 -2.00 3.02 -18.13
CA ALA A 143 -1.11 4.13 -17.79
C ALA A 143 -0.05 3.69 -16.77
N ASN A 144 1.22 3.60 -17.21
CA ASN A 144 2.35 3.15 -16.39
C ASN A 144 2.98 4.30 -15.60
N PHE A 145 3.15 4.13 -14.29
CA PHE A 145 3.77 5.07 -13.35
C PHE A 145 5.16 4.59 -12.96
N GLY A 146 6.13 4.78 -13.86
CA GLY A 146 7.55 4.50 -13.62
C GLY A 146 7.82 3.03 -13.27
N ASP A 147 7.09 2.11 -13.90
CA ASP A 147 7.14 0.65 -13.68
C ASP A 147 6.89 0.19 -12.23
N GLN A 148 6.37 1.07 -11.36
CA GLN A 148 5.96 0.71 -10.00
C GLN A 148 4.51 0.23 -9.97
N LEU A 149 3.63 0.95 -10.67
CA LEU A 149 2.21 0.64 -10.80
C LEU A 149 1.73 0.99 -12.21
N THR A 150 0.78 0.24 -12.75
CA THR A 150 0.08 0.55 -14.00
C THR A 150 -1.41 0.64 -13.72
N LEU A 151 -2.04 1.78 -14.04
CA LEU A 151 -3.50 1.88 -14.02
C LEU A 151 -4.05 1.13 -15.23
N LEU A 152 -4.59 -0.06 -15.00
CA LEU A 152 -5.13 -0.92 -16.05
C LEU A 152 -6.42 -0.34 -16.62
N GLY A 153 -7.24 0.24 -15.75
CA GLY A 153 -8.53 0.76 -16.11
C GLY A 153 -9.29 1.24 -14.90
N VAL A 154 -10.55 1.51 -15.15
CA VAL A 154 -11.50 2.05 -14.20
C VAL A 154 -12.79 1.25 -14.38
N GLY A 155 -13.45 0.90 -13.28
CA GLY A 155 -14.79 0.32 -13.29
C GLY A 155 -15.84 1.36 -12.92
N ASP A 156 -17.08 1.06 -13.29
CA ASP A 156 -18.28 1.84 -12.93
C ASP A 156 -18.30 3.29 -13.48
N LEU A 157 -17.61 3.59 -14.59
CA LEU A 157 -17.38 4.99 -15.01
C LEU A 157 -17.89 5.44 -16.40
N PRO A 158 -18.76 4.76 -17.16
CA PRO A 158 -19.33 5.40 -18.34
C PRO A 158 -20.49 6.34 -17.95
N GLU A 159 -20.32 7.64 -18.23
CA GLU A 159 -21.36 8.69 -18.16
C GLU A 159 -22.01 8.90 -16.78
N GLN A 160 -21.20 8.90 -15.72
CA GLN A 160 -21.66 9.20 -14.36
C GLN A 160 -22.32 10.59 -14.29
N THR A 161 -23.64 10.59 -14.14
CA THR A 161 -24.41 11.74 -13.72
C THR A 161 -24.59 11.67 -12.22
N VAL A 162 -24.18 12.72 -11.50
CA VAL A 162 -24.21 12.78 -10.04
C VAL A 162 -24.96 14.04 -9.60
N ALA A 163 -26.04 13.86 -8.85
CA ALA A 163 -26.59 14.92 -8.01
C ALA A 163 -25.68 15.09 -6.77
N PRO A 164 -25.79 16.17 -5.97
CA PRO A 164 -25.01 16.30 -4.74
C PRO A 164 -25.06 15.01 -3.90
N GLY A 165 -23.90 14.40 -3.67
CA GLY A 165 -23.83 13.01 -3.25
C GLY A 165 -22.46 12.35 -3.44
N VAL A 166 -22.45 11.02 -3.35
CA VAL A 166 -21.24 10.21 -3.51
C VAL A 166 -21.09 9.81 -4.98
N LEU A 167 -19.99 10.24 -5.59
CA LEU A 167 -19.45 9.68 -6.82
C LEU A 167 -18.54 8.50 -6.45
N ALA A 168 -18.91 7.29 -6.87
CA ALA A 168 -18.12 6.08 -6.63
C ALA A 168 -17.53 5.56 -7.94
N LEU A 169 -16.29 5.10 -7.88
CA LEU A 169 -15.60 4.41 -8.98
C LEU A 169 -14.62 3.38 -8.42
N THR A 170 -14.20 2.44 -9.26
CA THR A 170 -13.18 1.45 -8.88
C THR A 170 -11.96 1.62 -9.76
N LEU A 171 -10.79 1.85 -9.16
CA LEU A 171 -9.51 1.91 -9.87
C LEU A 171 -8.85 0.53 -9.86
N TYR A 172 -8.32 0.09 -11.00
CA TYR A 172 -7.59 -1.18 -11.11
C TYR A 172 -6.11 -0.93 -11.35
N TRP A 173 -5.26 -1.22 -10.37
CA TRP A 173 -3.82 -1.00 -10.44
C TRP A 173 -3.04 -2.31 -10.50
N GLN A 174 -2.19 -2.50 -11.51
CA GLN A 174 -1.25 -3.63 -11.54
C GLN A 174 0.09 -3.23 -10.95
N VAL A 175 0.60 -4.03 -10.03
CA VAL A 175 1.94 -3.90 -9.44
C VAL A 175 2.99 -4.21 -10.50
N GLY A 176 3.89 -3.26 -10.70
CA GLY A 176 4.97 -3.35 -11.68
C GLY A 176 6.21 -4.06 -11.14
N SER A 177 7.31 -3.94 -11.89
CA SER A 177 8.60 -4.58 -11.58
C SER A 177 9.50 -3.73 -10.68
N GLN A 178 9.29 -2.41 -10.65
CA GLN A 178 10.05 -1.52 -9.78
C GLN A 178 9.40 -1.46 -8.39
N PRO A 179 10.21 -1.46 -7.31
CA PRO A 179 9.67 -1.39 -5.96
C PRO A 179 9.00 -0.04 -5.72
N ILE A 180 7.83 -0.05 -5.08
CA ILE A 180 7.21 1.16 -4.54
C ILE A 180 8.12 1.68 -3.42
N ASN A 181 8.85 2.75 -3.70
CA ASN A 181 9.87 3.28 -2.80
C ASN A 181 9.27 4.30 -1.83
N ASN A 182 9.75 4.28 -0.58
CA ASN A 182 9.49 5.33 0.40
C ASN A 182 10.84 5.77 0.98
N ALA A 183 11.33 6.92 0.52
CA ALA A 183 12.63 7.44 0.95
C ALA A 183 12.65 7.89 2.41
N PHE A 184 11.50 8.21 2.99
CA PHE A 184 11.36 8.71 4.36
C PHE A 184 10.26 7.94 5.10
N PRO A 185 10.45 6.64 5.33
CA PRO A 185 9.40 5.79 5.89
C PRO A 185 8.98 6.23 7.29
N ALA A 186 9.84 6.90 8.08
CA ALA A 186 9.45 7.42 9.39
C ALA A 186 8.54 8.66 9.34
N ARG A 187 8.30 9.25 8.16
CA ARG A 187 7.46 10.44 7.99
C ARG A 187 6.02 10.09 7.63
N ASP A 188 5.81 9.19 6.67
CA ASP A 188 4.47 8.85 6.16
C ASP A 188 4.45 7.51 5.41
N VAL A 189 3.25 7.09 5.01
CA VAL A 189 2.96 5.90 4.20
C VAL A 189 3.66 5.94 2.83
N PRO A 190 3.91 4.79 2.20
CA PRO A 190 4.70 4.73 0.97
C PRO A 190 4.05 5.39 -0.25
N LEU A 191 2.72 5.40 -0.31
CA LEU A 191 1.99 5.78 -1.50
C LEU A 191 0.59 6.27 -1.15
N ARG A 192 0.09 7.24 -1.92
CA ARG A 192 -1.31 7.63 -1.95
C ARG A 192 -1.79 7.81 -3.38
N ALA A 193 -3.04 7.46 -3.63
CA ALA A 193 -3.74 7.90 -4.84
C ALA A 193 -4.54 9.16 -4.53
N PHE A 194 -4.64 10.04 -5.52
CA PHE A 194 -5.57 11.15 -5.51
C PHE A 194 -6.51 11.01 -6.70
N VAL A 195 -7.79 11.33 -6.49
CA VAL A 195 -8.77 11.47 -7.56
C VAL A 195 -9.43 12.83 -7.39
N HIS A 196 -9.35 13.69 -8.40
CA HIS A 196 -9.90 15.04 -8.34
C HIS A 196 -11.00 15.22 -9.39
N LEU A 197 -12.13 15.76 -8.95
CA LEU A 197 -13.08 16.45 -9.81
C LEU A 197 -12.65 17.91 -9.91
N THR A 198 -12.40 18.40 -11.12
CA THR A 198 -11.79 19.73 -11.33
C THR A 198 -12.71 20.69 -12.08
N GLY A 199 -12.46 21.99 -11.91
CA GLY A 199 -13.09 23.05 -12.70
C GLY A 199 -12.51 23.18 -14.12
N GLU A 200 -12.58 24.38 -14.69
CA GLU A 200 -11.94 24.69 -15.97
C GLU A 200 -10.42 24.50 -15.89
N GLU A 201 -9.86 24.88 -14.74
CA GLU A 201 -8.44 24.75 -14.47
C GLU A 201 -8.14 23.58 -13.53
N VAL A 202 -7.06 22.84 -13.81
CA VAL A 202 -6.73 21.57 -13.13
C VAL A 202 -6.48 21.75 -11.62
N TRP A 203 -6.05 22.94 -11.20
CA TRP A 203 -5.83 23.26 -9.77
C TRP A 203 -7.11 23.63 -9.01
N GLN A 204 -8.23 23.86 -9.71
CA GLN A 204 -9.53 24.11 -9.09
C GLN A 204 -10.18 22.78 -8.72
N VAL A 205 -9.74 22.19 -7.61
CA VAL A 205 -10.32 20.94 -7.09
C VAL A 205 -11.67 21.22 -6.45
N LEU A 206 -12.74 20.70 -7.05
CA LEU A 206 -14.14 20.88 -6.62
C LEU A 206 -14.58 19.79 -5.63
N ALA A 207 -14.08 18.57 -5.84
CA ALA A 207 -14.25 17.42 -4.96
C ALA A 207 -13.05 16.47 -5.12
N GLN A 208 -12.73 15.69 -4.09
CA GLN A 208 -11.56 14.81 -4.15
C GLN A 208 -11.68 13.56 -3.27
N TYR A 209 -10.84 12.57 -3.62
CA TYR A 209 -10.39 11.49 -2.76
C TYR A 209 -8.87 11.58 -2.63
N ASP A 210 -8.35 11.28 -1.44
CA ASP A 210 -6.92 11.15 -1.16
C ASP A 210 -6.71 10.01 -0.16
N GLY A 211 -6.18 8.88 -0.63
CA GLY A 211 -6.06 7.68 0.19
C GLY A 211 -5.41 6.49 -0.51
N TRP A 212 -5.16 5.45 0.28
CA TRP A 212 -4.59 4.18 -0.17
C TRP A 212 -4.79 3.11 0.90
N ASP A 213 -5.67 2.15 0.63
CA ASP A 213 -6.14 1.18 1.63
C ASP A 213 -5.46 -0.20 1.49
N THR A 214 -4.31 -0.24 0.83
CA THR A 214 -3.53 -1.45 0.55
C THR A 214 -2.10 -1.30 1.06
N ALA A 215 -1.58 -2.28 1.79
CA ALA A 215 -0.17 -2.27 2.15
C ALA A 215 0.69 -2.58 0.92
N VAL A 216 1.79 -1.85 0.72
CA VAL A 216 2.77 -2.17 -0.34
C VAL A 216 3.64 -3.37 0.07
N ARG A 217 3.77 -3.62 1.38
CA ARG A 217 4.38 -4.85 1.89
C ARG A 217 3.57 -6.06 1.45
N GLY A 218 4.26 -7.03 0.86
CA GLY A 218 3.67 -8.32 0.46
C GLY A 218 3.12 -8.32 -0.97
N LEU A 219 3.00 -7.15 -1.60
CA LEU A 219 2.72 -7.05 -3.02
C LEU A 219 3.88 -7.62 -3.84
N GLU A 220 3.52 -8.33 -4.90
CA GLU A 220 4.39 -8.97 -5.86
C GLU A 220 4.04 -8.45 -7.26
N GLN A 221 5.02 -8.49 -8.17
CA GLN A 221 4.81 -8.07 -9.55
C GLN A 221 3.63 -8.82 -10.17
N GLY A 222 2.72 -8.08 -10.81
CA GLY A 222 1.54 -8.62 -11.46
C GLY A 222 0.30 -8.72 -10.58
N ASP A 223 0.41 -8.51 -9.26
CA ASP A 223 -0.77 -8.34 -8.39
C ASP A 223 -1.63 -7.19 -8.91
N ILE A 224 -2.95 -7.36 -8.82
CA ILE A 224 -3.91 -6.33 -9.19
C ILE A 224 -4.61 -5.84 -7.93
N ILE A 225 -4.46 -4.56 -7.65
CA ILE A 225 -5.15 -3.87 -6.55
C ILE A 225 -6.47 -3.35 -7.11
N VAL A 226 -7.56 -3.84 -6.52
CA VAL A 226 -8.92 -3.32 -6.70
C VAL A 226 -9.11 -2.23 -5.67
N HIS A 227 -9.21 -0.98 -6.13
CA HIS A 227 -9.20 0.19 -5.26
C HIS A 227 -10.49 1.01 -5.45
N PRO A 228 -11.55 0.71 -4.69
CA PRO A 228 -12.76 1.51 -4.67
C PRO A 228 -12.49 2.90 -4.09
N VAL A 229 -13.02 3.91 -4.76
CA VAL A 229 -12.89 5.32 -4.42
C VAL A 229 -14.27 5.94 -4.31
N GLN A 230 -14.48 6.72 -3.25
CA GLN A 230 -15.68 7.51 -3.03
C GLN A 230 -15.30 8.99 -2.91
N ILE A 231 -15.94 9.82 -3.73
CA ILE A 231 -15.75 11.26 -3.77
C ILE A 231 -17.08 11.92 -3.40
N TRP A 232 -17.07 12.76 -2.37
CA TRP A 232 -18.24 13.55 -2.02
C TRP A 232 -18.32 14.82 -2.88
N VAL A 233 -19.33 14.89 -3.76
CA VAL A 233 -19.66 16.06 -4.57
C VAL A 233 -20.72 16.87 -3.84
N GLY A 234 -20.33 18.02 -3.26
CA GLY A 234 -21.23 18.83 -2.44
C GLY A 234 -22.17 19.73 -3.25
N GLU A 235 -23.23 20.23 -2.60
CA GLU A 235 -24.26 21.10 -3.20
C GLU A 235 -23.71 22.43 -3.74
N GLN A 236 -22.53 22.85 -3.30
CA GLN A 236 -21.85 24.04 -3.81
C GLN A 236 -21.29 23.87 -5.23
N VAL A 237 -21.16 22.64 -5.73
CA VAL A 237 -20.71 22.37 -7.09
C VAL A 237 -21.87 22.66 -8.03
N ALA A 238 -21.71 23.69 -8.87
CA ALA A 238 -22.74 24.06 -9.83
C ALA A 238 -23.02 22.91 -10.81
N PRO A 239 -24.25 22.77 -11.33
CA PRO A 239 -24.51 21.81 -12.41
C PRO A 239 -23.64 22.09 -13.64
N GLY A 240 -23.07 21.04 -14.22
CA GLY A 240 -22.12 21.17 -15.32
C GLY A 240 -21.35 19.88 -15.60
N THR A 241 -20.51 19.90 -16.63
CA THR A 241 -19.63 18.78 -16.98
C THR A 241 -18.22 19.08 -16.49
N TYR A 242 -17.65 18.20 -15.68
CA TYR A 242 -16.37 18.45 -15.00
C TYR A 242 -15.36 17.33 -15.28
N PRO A 243 -14.08 17.65 -15.57
CA PRO A 243 -13.05 16.63 -15.73
C PRO A 243 -12.78 15.88 -14.43
N LEU A 244 -12.58 14.56 -14.56
CA LEU A 244 -12.11 13.67 -13.50
C LEU A 244 -10.70 13.21 -13.84
N LEU A 245 -9.79 13.27 -12.88
CA LEU A 245 -8.41 12.83 -13.04
C LEU A 245 -7.93 12.03 -11.85
N VAL A 246 -6.94 11.17 -12.07
CA VAL A 246 -6.31 10.33 -11.05
C VAL A 246 -4.79 10.40 -11.14
N GLY A 247 -4.12 10.28 -10.01
CA GLY A 247 -2.68 10.04 -10.01
C GLY A 247 -2.19 9.47 -8.69
N LEU A 248 -0.86 9.30 -8.61
CA LEU A 248 -0.16 8.72 -7.47
C LEU A 248 0.88 9.70 -6.94
N TYR A 249 1.16 9.67 -5.64
CA TYR A 249 2.21 10.46 -5.05
C TYR A 249 2.82 9.81 -3.80
N GLN A 250 4.04 10.22 -3.47
CA GLN A 250 4.70 9.88 -2.22
C GLN A 250 4.40 10.95 -1.17
N PRO A 251 3.61 10.65 -0.13
CA PRO A 251 3.17 11.67 0.82
C PRO A 251 4.31 12.24 1.67
N ALA A 252 5.34 11.45 1.95
CA ALA A 252 6.49 11.90 2.74
C ALA A 252 7.31 13.03 2.08
N THR A 253 7.22 13.18 0.75
CA THR A 253 7.92 14.21 -0.04
C THR A 253 6.95 15.15 -0.77
N GLY A 254 5.70 14.75 -0.98
CA GLY A 254 4.76 15.40 -1.88
C GLY A 254 5.05 15.16 -3.36
N GLU A 255 6.01 14.30 -3.70
CA GLU A 255 6.40 14.03 -5.08
C GLU A 255 5.33 13.24 -5.81
N ARG A 256 4.83 13.80 -6.92
CA ARG A 256 3.89 13.13 -7.82
C ARG A 256 4.62 12.12 -8.70
N LEU A 257 4.08 10.90 -8.78
CA LEU A 257 4.57 9.92 -9.74
C LEU A 257 4.02 10.30 -11.11
N ARG A 258 4.92 10.41 -12.09
CA ARG A 258 4.53 10.73 -13.46
C ARG A 258 4.20 9.45 -14.21
N PRO A 259 3.00 9.36 -14.83
CA PRO A 259 2.75 8.33 -15.82
C PRO A 259 3.67 8.54 -17.04
N THR A 260 3.71 7.60 -17.98
CA THR A 260 4.44 7.72 -19.26
C THR A 260 3.91 8.84 -20.20
N THR A 261 3.14 9.79 -19.68
CA THR A 261 2.62 10.98 -20.36
C THR A 261 3.40 12.23 -19.94
N THR A 262 3.02 13.40 -20.43
CA THR A 262 3.63 14.69 -20.05
C THR A 262 3.07 15.29 -18.76
N THR A 263 1.99 14.72 -18.19
CA THR A 263 1.32 15.16 -16.97
C THR A 263 1.77 14.34 -15.76
N ASP A 264 1.31 14.70 -14.56
CA ASP A 264 1.49 13.94 -13.32
C ASP A 264 0.20 13.25 -12.84
N PHE A 265 -0.78 13.14 -13.76
CA PHE A 265 -2.07 12.48 -13.61
C PHE A 265 -2.52 11.85 -14.93
N VAL A 266 -3.55 11.01 -14.85
CA VAL A 266 -4.27 10.38 -15.96
C VAL A 266 -5.70 10.90 -15.97
N PRO A 267 -6.20 11.49 -17.08
CA PRO A 267 -7.62 11.84 -17.21
C PRO A 267 -8.48 10.57 -17.23
N LEU A 268 -9.56 10.57 -16.47
CA LEU A 268 -10.55 9.48 -16.44
C LEU A 268 -11.81 9.78 -17.27
N GLY A 269 -11.89 10.98 -17.85
CA GLY A 269 -13.06 11.47 -18.59
C GLY A 269 -13.74 12.61 -17.87
N THR A 270 -15.05 12.71 -18.01
CA THR A 270 -15.86 13.79 -17.42
C THR A 270 -17.06 13.24 -16.66
N VAL A 271 -17.45 13.94 -15.61
CA VAL A 271 -18.63 13.66 -14.78
C VAL A 271 -19.65 14.77 -14.97
N GLN A 272 -20.92 14.40 -15.15
CA GLN A 272 -22.01 15.37 -15.24
C GLN A 272 -22.59 15.61 -13.85
N VAL A 273 -22.44 16.81 -13.32
CA VAL A 273 -23.11 17.25 -12.09
C VAL A 273 -24.48 17.83 -12.45
N VAL A 274 -25.53 17.37 -11.76
CA VAL A 274 -26.91 17.85 -11.95
C VAL A 274 -27.45 18.51 -10.68
N ALA A 275 -28.53 19.26 -10.83
CA ALA A 275 -29.26 19.79 -9.67
C ALA A 275 -29.84 18.65 -8.81
N PRO A 276 -30.11 18.90 -7.51
CA PRO A 276 -30.78 17.94 -6.63
C PRO A 276 -32.14 17.45 -7.14
#